data_AF-A0A822DIL4-F1
#
_entry.id   AF-A0A822DIL4-F1
#
_cell.length_a   1.000
_cell.length_b   1.000
_cell.length_c   1.000
_cell.angle_alpha   90.00
_cell.angle_beta   90.00
_cell.angle_gamma   90.00
#
_symmetry.space_group_name_H-M   'P 1'
#
loop_
_entity.id
_entity.type
_entity.pdbx_description
1 polymer ?
#
loop_
_entity_poly.entity_id
_entity_poly.type
_entity_poly.pdbx_seq_one_letter_code
_entity_poly.pdbx_strand_id
1 'polypeptide(L)'
;YRNHSPIWWYTGPYFIYSLLNYGLRQMDVDIILKMGFFIRHLHNHITELHREQQGNMPTKFQVFRGQGLSIEDFEKMKQTKGGLMSFNNFLSTSRNREISFTNFARPAAFNTNSVGILFIMNIDTDICANSSTPFAE
;
A
#
# COMPACT_ATOMS: atom_id res chain seq x y z
N TYR A 1 5.56 -21.22 -5.65
CA TYR A 1 4.27 -20.70 -5.14
C TYR A 1 3.63 -21.60 -4.09
N ARG A 2 3.33 -22.88 -4.37
CA ARG A 2 2.51 -23.79 -3.52
C ARG A 2 2.93 -23.96 -2.05
N ASN A 3 4.19 -23.71 -1.70
CA ASN A 3 4.69 -23.96 -0.34
C ASN A 3 4.48 -22.78 0.62
N HIS A 4 4.06 -21.62 0.14
CA HIS A 4 3.84 -20.42 0.96
C HIS A 4 2.61 -19.65 0.50
N SER A 5 1.99 -18.93 1.43
CA SER A 5 0.80 -18.12 1.16
C SER A 5 1.09 -16.93 0.25
N PRO A 6 0.07 -16.35 -0.43
CA PRO A 6 0.27 -15.19 -1.31
C PRO A 6 0.92 -14.01 -0.59
N ILE A 7 0.57 -13.77 0.67
CA ILE A 7 1.11 -12.64 1.44
C ILE A 7 2.59 -12.85 1.76
N TRP A 8 3.03 -14.08 2.02
CA TRP A 8 4.43 -14.40 2.28
C TRP A 8 5.31 -14.05 1.07
N TRP A 9 4.84 -14.39 -0.14
CA TRP A 9 5.52 -14.01 -1.38
C TRP A 9 5.51 -12.49 -1.61
N TYR A 10 4.42 -11.81 -1.23
CA TYR A 10 4.28 -10.36 -1.38
C TYR A 10 5.14 -9.57 -0.39
N THR A 11 5.37 -10.06 0.83
CA THR A 11 6.17 -9.36 1.85
C THR A 11 7.61 -9.83 1.93
N GLY A 12 7.95 -10.93 1.25
CA GLY A 12 9.32 -11.46 1.20
C GLY A 12 10.29 -10.58 0.40
N PRO A 13 11.61 -10.81 0.52
CA PRO A 13 12.65 -10.01 -0.14
C PRO A 13 12.80 -10.31 -1.65
N TYR A 14 11.71 -10.73 -2.30
CA TYR A 14 11.69 -11.13 -3.71
C TYR A 14 11.11 -10.03 -4.60
N PHE A 15 11.17 -10.25 -5.91
CA PHE A 15 10.72 -9.26 -6.90
C PHE A 15 9.21 -8.98 -6.88
N ILE A 16 8.39 -9.87 -6.29
CA ILE A 16 6.93 -9.82 -6.36
C ILE A 16 6.39 -8.51 -5.79
N TYR A 17 6.86 -8.08 -4.63
CA TYR A 17 6.48 -6.80 -4.03
C TYR A 17 6.72 -5.63 -5.00
N SER A 18 7.94 -5.52 -5.49
CA SER A 18 8.40 -4.41 -6.32
C SER A 18 7.71 -4.40 -7.68
N LEU A 19 7.62 -5.56 -8.35
CA LEU A 19 7.00 -5.71 -9.66
C LEU A 19 5.51 -5.39 -9.61
N LEU A 20 4.79 -5.92 -8.61
CA LEU A 20 3.35 -5.73 -8.48
C LEU A 20 3.01 -4.27 -8.18
N ASN A 21 3.72 -3.65 -7.23
CA ASN A 21 3.52 -2.24 -6.91
C ASN A 21 3.97 -1.31 -8.05
N TYR A 22 4.97 -1.69 -8.85
CA TYR A 22 5.32 -0.95 -10.05
C TYR A 22 4.18 -1.00 -11.08
N GLY A 23 3.74 -2.21 -11.47
CA GLY A 23 2.70 -2.37 -12.47
C GLY A 23 1.40 -1.70 -12.09
N LEU A 24 0.96 -1.82 -10.83
CA LEU A 24 -0.25 -1.18 -10.34
C LEU A 24 -0.15 0.36 -10.27
N ARG A 25 1.01 0.92 -9.90
CA ARG A 25 1.20 2.37 -9.85
C ARG A 25 1.29 3.01 -11.24
N GLN A 26 1.93 2.33 -12.18
CA GLN A 26 2.08 2.81 -13.55
C GLN A 26 0.91 2.43 -14.46
N MET A 27 -0.07 1.68 -13.94
CA MET A 27 -1.15 1.07 -14.72
C MET A 27 -0.61 0.27 -15.92
N ASP A 28 0.50 -0.44 -15.72
CA ASP A 28 1.11 -1.28 -16.75
C ASP A 28 0.23 -2.51 -17.00
N VAL A 29 -0.52 -2.47 -18.10
CA VAL A 29 -1.51 -3.49 -18.46
C VAL A 29 -0.86 -4.86 -18.62
N ASP A 30 0.35 -4.94 -19.18
CA ASP A 30 1.03 -6.21 -19.40
C ASP A 30 1.41 -6.88 -18.08
N ILE A 31 1.95 -6.10 -17.13
CA ILE A 31 2.28 -6.60 -15.79
C ILE A 31 1.00 -7.00 -15.06
N ILE A 32 -0.04 -6.16 -15.11
CA ILE A 32 -1.31 -6.42 -14.42
C ILE A 32 -1.96 -7.70 -14.95
N LEU A 33 -2.02 -7.90 -16.27
CA LEU A 33 -2.59 -9.10 -16.87
C LEU A 33 -1.78 -10.35 -16.51
N LYS A 34 -0.45 -10.30 -16.65
CA LYS A 34 0.43 -11.43 -16.31
C LYS A 34 0.38 -11.79 -14.83
N MET A 35 0.22 -10.79 -13.95
CA MET A 35 0.14 -10.98 -12.51
C MET A 35 -1.30 -11.10 -11.98
N GLY A 36 -2.32 -11.07 -12.85
CA GLY A 36 -3.73 -11.01 -12.46
C GLY A 36 -4.15 -12.14 -11.51
N PHE A 37 -3.67 -13.36 -11.77
CA PHE A 37 -3.91 -14.50 -10.87
C PHE A 37 -3.35 -14.25 -9.46
N PHE A 38 -2.14 -13.66 -9.37
CA PHE A 38 -1.50 -13.38 -8.10
C PHE A 38 -2.17 -12.20 -7.39
N ILE A 39 -2.60 -11.16 -8.11
CA ILE A 39 -3.39 -10.05 -7.57
C ILE A 39 -4.64 -10.58 -6.88
N ARG A 40 -5.39 -11.44 -7.58
CA ARG A 40 -6.60 -12.07 -7.03
C ARG A 40 -6.30 -12.91 -5.80
N HIS A 41 -5.26 -13.76 -5.84
CA HIS A 41 -4.88 -14.58 -4.69
C HIS A 41 -4.44 -13.74 -3.49
N LEU A 42 -3.67 -12.67 -3.73
CA LEU A 42 -3.23 -11.75 -2.68
C LEU A 42 -4.42 -11.02 -2.05
N HIS A 43 -5.32 -10.48 -2.87
CA HIS A 43 -6.54 -9.83 -2.40
C HIS A 43 -7.37 -10.78 -1.52
N ASN A 44 -7.68 -11.99 -2.01
CA ASN A 44 -8.48 -12.96 -1.27
C ASN A 44 -7.86 -13.30 0.08
N HIS A 45 -6.54 -13.49 0.13
CA HIS A 45 -5.85 -13.83 1.36
C HIS A 45 -5.78 -12.64 2.35
N ILE A 46 -5.66 -11.40 1.86
CA ILE A 46 -5.79 -10.20 2.71
C ILE A 46 -7.19 -10.11 3.31
N THR A 47 -8.24 -10.38 2.52
CA THR A 47 -9.64 -10.36 2.99
C THR A 47 -9.90 -11.45 4.04
N GLU A 48 -9.31 -12.63 3.88
CA GLU A 48 -9.36 -13.71 4.88
C GLU A 48 -8.67 -13.30 6.19
N LEU A 49 -7.42 -12.83 6.12
CA LEU A 49 -6.68 -12.35 7.29
C LEU A 49 -7.39 -11.19 7.99
N HIS A 50 -8.01 -10.29 7.22
CA HIS A 50 -8.79 -9.19 7.79
C HIS A 50 -9.97 -9.74 8.60
N ARG A 51 -10.74 -10.70 8.07
CA ARG A 51 -11.85 -11.34 8.77
C ARG A 51 -11.41 -12.02 10.06
N GLU A 52 -10.26 -12.71 10.05
CA GLU A 52 -9.69 -13.34 11.24
C GLU A 52 -9.29 -12.30 12.32
N GLN A 53 -8.88 -11.11 11.90
CA GLN A 53 -8.38 -10.06 12.79
C GLN A 53 -9.46 -9.07 13.26
N GLN A 54 -10.64 -9.04 12.62
CA GLN A 54 -11.70 -8.05 12.86
C GLN A 54 -12.08 -7.92 14.34
N GLY A 55 -12.18 -9.02 15.08
CA GLY A 55 -12.55 -8.99 16.52
C GLY A 55 -11.47 -8.44 17.46
N ASN A 56 -10.22 -8.36 17.00
CA ASN A 56 -9.06 -7.94 17.81
C ASN A 56 -8.46 -6.60 17.35
N MET A 57 -9.06 -5.96 16.33
CA MET A 57 -8.57 -4.69 15.79
C MET A 57 -9.08 -3.53 16.64
N PRO A 58 -8.20 -2.59 17.04
CA PRO A 58 -8.65 -1.37 17.71
C PRO A 58 -9.48 -0.52 16.74
N THR A 59 -10.51 0.14 17.25
CA THR A 59 -11.42 0.99 16.46
C THR A 59 -10.66 2.09 15.72
N LYS A 60 -9.65 2.68 16.38
CA LYS A 60 -8.82 3.73 15.82
C LYS A 60 -7.35 3.39 16.05
N PHE A 61 -6.56 3.48 14.99
CA PHE A 61 -5.12 3.29 15.09
C PHE A 61 -4.37 4.06 14.01
N GLN A 62 -3.11 4.36 14.31
CA GLN A 62 -2.24 5.05 13.37
C GLN A 62 -1.27 4.06 12.73
N VAL A 63 -1.08 4.21 11.43
CA VAL A 63 -0.05 3.53 10.67
C VAL A 63 0.74 4.52 9.84
N PHE A 64 1.96 4.13 9.52
CA PHE A 64 2.91 4.93 8.79
C PHE A 64 3.30 4.22 7.51
N ARG A 65 3.59 5.01 6.46
CA ARG A 65 4.12 4.50 5.21
C ARG A 65 5.15 5.47 4.67
N GLY A 66 6.37 5.00 4.44
CA GLY A 66 7.38 5.77 3.73
C GLY A 66 7.40 5.41 2.25
N GLN A 67 7.59 6.40 1.38
CA GLN A 67 7.87 6.19 -0.04
C GLN A 67 8.49 7.44 -0.66
N GLY A 68 9.10 7.28 -1.83
CA GLY A 68 9.38 8.40 -2.73
C GLY A 68 8.14 8.83 -3.51
N LEU A 69 8.04 10.11 -3.79
CA LEU A 69 7.14 10.68 -4.79
C LEU A 69 7.96 11.46 -5.80
N SER A 70 7.52 11.50 -7.05
CA SER A 70 8.09 12.45 -8.00
C SER A 70 7.86 13.88 -7.50
N ILE A 71 8.74 14.81 -7.85
CA ILE A 71 8.56 16.23 -7.52
C ILE A 71 7.21 16.72 -8.05
N GLU A 72 6.82 16.30 -9.25
CA GLU A 72 5.53 16.65 -9.87
C GLU A 72 4.33 16.18 -9.04
N ASP A 73 4.31 14.90 -8.62
CA ASP A 73 3.22 14.35 -7.80
C ASP A 73 3.16 15.02 -6.43
N PHE A 74 4.32 15.38 -5.87
CA PHE A 74 4.40 16.11 -4.61
C PHE A 74 3.80 17.53 -4.74
N GLU A 75 4.11 18.24 -5.82
CA GLU A 75 3.52 19.57 -6.08
C GLU A 75 2.00 19.47 -6.29
N LYS A 76 1.52 18.48 -7.06
CA LYS A 76 0.08 18.22 -7.22
C LYS A 76 -0.59 17.95 -5.88
N MET A 77 0.01 17.10 -5.04
CA MET A 77 -0.51 16.76 -3.72
C MET A 77 -0.62 17.98 -2.79
N LYS A 78 0.33 18.92 -2.86
CA LYS A 78 0.26 20.18 -2.08
C LYS A 78 -0.93 21.05 -2.51
N GLN A 79 -1.27 21.07 -3.80
CA GLN A 79 -2.39 21.85 -4.33
C GLN A 79 -3.75 21.23 -3.99
N THR A 80 -3.81 19.91 -3.79
CA THR A 80 -5.04 19.18 -3.46
C THR A 80 -5.25 18.99 -1.94
N LYS A 81 -4.62 19.82 -1.10
CA LYS A 81 -4.74 19.71 0.36
C LYS A 81 -6.21 19.83 0.79
N GLY A 82 -6.66 18.89 1.62
CA GLY A 82 -8.06 18.79 2.05
C GLY A 82 -8.93 17.95 1.10
N GLY A 83 -8.42 17.56 -0.07
CA GLY A 83 -9.05 16.61 -0.97
C GLY A 83 -8.81 15.15 -0.59
N LEU A 84 -9.39 14.24 -1.39
CA LEU A 84 -9.19 12.80 -1.29
C LEU A 84 -7.99 12.34 -2.12
N MET A 85 -7.36 11.26 -1.68
CA MET A 85 -6.27 10.58 -2.39
C MET A 85 -6.61 9.11 -2.54
N SER A 86 -6.38 8.57 -3.73
CA SER A 86 -6.50 7.14 -4.02
C SER A 86 -5.12 6.53 -4.28
N PHE A 87 -5.00 5.24 -3.96
CA PHE A 87 -3.83 4.43 -4.29
C PHE A 87 -4.28 3.26 -5.15
N ASN A 88 -3.60 3.05 -6.28
CA ASN A 88 -3.93 1.96 -7.21
C ASN A 88 -3.24 0.64 -6.85
N ASN A 89 -2.41 0.64 -5.80
CA ASN A 89 -1.60 -0.49 -5.37
C ASN A 89 -1.92 -0.88 -3.92
N PHE A 90 -1.59 -2.12 -3.56
CA PHE A 90 -1.69 -2.57 -2.17
C PHE A 90 -0.77 -1.75 -1.25
N LEU A 91 -1.28 -1.33 -0.10
CA LEU A 91 -0.53 -0.53 0.86
C LEU A 91 0.18 -1.41 1.89
N SER A 92 1.51 -1.36 1.87
CA SER A 92 2.34 -1.81 2.98
C SER A 92 2.57 -0.65 3.94
N THR A 93 2.25 -0.87 5.21
CA THR A 93 2.30 0.13 6.28
C THR A 93 2.82 -0.50 7.57
N SER A 94 3.30 0.32 8.50
CA SER A 94 3.81 -0.12 9.79
C SER A 94 3.20 0.70 10.92
N ARG A 95 2.89 0.06 12.07
CA ARG A 95 2.54 0.78 13.30
C ARG A 95 3.74 1.47 13.95
N ASN A 96 4.96 1.04 13.61
CA ASN A 96 6.19 1.70 14.02
C ASN A 96 6.60 2.74 12.97
N ARG A 97 6.58 4.01 13.37
CA ARG A 97 6.98 5.17 12.55
C ARG A 97 8.39 5.02 12.00
N GLU A 98 9.32 4.54 12.82
CA GLU A 98 10.74 4.50 12.50
C GLU A 98 11.04 3.53 11.36
N ILE A 99 10.35 2.39 11.32
CA ILE A 99 10.45 1.43 10.21
C ILE A 99 10.08 2.11 8.89
N SER A 100 8.98 2.86 8.87
CA SER A 100 8.52 3.57 7.67
C SER A 100 9.46 4.70 7.26
N PHE A 101 9.97 5.44 8.24
CA PHE A 101 10.86 6.56 8.00
C PHE A 101 12.23 6.10 7.52
N THR A 102 12.93 5.28 8.29
CA THR A 102 14.34 4.92 8.03
C THR A 102 14.49 3.95 6.87
N ASN A 103 13.55 3.02 6.66
CA ASN A 103 13.70 2.02 5.59
C ASN A 103 13.10 2.44 4.26
N PHE A 104 12.19 3.43 4.22
CA PHE A 104 11.45 3.76 3.00
C PHE A 104 11.43 5.26 2.66
N ALA A 105 11.04 6.15 3.59
CA ALA A 105 10.94 7.58 3.30
C ALA A 105 12.31 8.24 3.12
N ARG A 106 13.21 8.04 4.09
CA ARG A 106 14.55 8.65 4.09
C ARG A 106 15.41 8.16 2.91
N PRO A 107 15.49 6.85 2.60
CA PRO A 107 16.25 6.39 1.44
C PRO A 107 15.75 6.97 0.12
N ALA A 108 14.43 7.14 -0.01
CA ALA A 108 13.83 7.69 -1.23
C ALA A 108 14.15 9.17 -1.48
N ALA A 109 14.54 9.93 -0.45
CA ALA A 109 14.95 11.33 -0.57
C ALA A 109 16.34 11.50 -1.20
N PHE A 110 17.15 10.43 -1.30
CA PHE A 110 18.46 10.49 -1.97
C PHE A 110 18.34 10.41 -3.50
N ASN A 111 17.16 10.14 -4.04
CA ASN A 111 16.92 10.15 -5.48
C ASN A 111 16.72 11.60 -5.96
N THR A 112 17.50 12.03 -6.97
CA THR A 112 17.57 13.44 -7.41
C THR A 112 16.23 14.03 -7.87
N ASN A 113 15.32 13.20 -8.38
CA ASN A 113 14.02 13.62 -8.92
C ASN A 113 12.84 13.18 -8.03
N SER A 114 13.09 12.88 -6.75
CA SER A 114 12.07 12.38 -5.83
C SER A 114 12.13 13.06 -4.47
N VAL A 115 10.97 13.27 -3.87
CA VAL A 115 10.82 13.70 -2.48
C VAL A 115 10.50 12.47 -1.63
N GLY A 116 11.27 12.26 -0.56
CA GLY A 116 10.97 11.26 0.45
C GLY A 116 9.79 11.70 1.32
N ILE A 117 8.70 10.94 1.33
CA ILE A 117 7.47 11.25 2.04
C ILE A 117 7.18 10.17 3.08
N LEU A 118 6.79 10.61 4.27
CA LEU A 118 6.23 9.77 5.32
C LEU A 118 4.74 10.10 5.47
N PHE A 119 3.89 9.20 4.97
CA PHE A 119 2.45 9.25 5.21
C PHE A 119 2.15 8.83 6.65
N ILE A 120 1.31 9.63 7.31
CA ILE A 120 0.72 9.31 8.61
C ILE A 120 -0.76 9.10 8.36
N MET A 121 -1.22 7.86 8.52
CA MET A 121 -2.60 7.47 8.21
C MET A 121 -3.31 7.07 9.50
N ASN A 122 -4.38 7.78 9.80
CA ASN A 122 -5.27 7.42 10.91
C ASN A 122 -6.38 6.56 10.33
N ILE A 123 -6.44 5.30 10.77
CA ILE A 123 -7.45 4.34 10.37
C ILE A 123 -8.55 4.35 11.41
N ASP A 124 -9.80 4.47 10.93
CA ASP A 124 -11.01 4.34 11.72
C ASP A 124 -11.84 3.19 11.15
N THR A 125 -11.91 2.07 11.88
CA THR A 125 -12.56 0.85 11.37
C THR A 125 -14.06 1.01 11.24
N ASP A 126 -14.69 1.91 11.99
CA ASP A 126 -16.14 2.14 11.91
C ASP A 126 -16.49 2.86 10.61
N ILE A 127 -15.63 3.78 10.15
CA ILE A 127 -15.76 4.40 8.83
C ILE A 127 -15.55 3.35 7.74
N CYS A 128 -14.54 2.48 7.89
CA CYS A 128 -14.28 1.42 6.91
C CYS A 128 -15.43 0.41 6.80
N ALA A 129 -16.01 -0.01 7.93
CA ALA A 129 -17.12 -0.98 7.94
C ALA A 129 -18.39 -0.44 7.26
N ASN A 130 -18.60 0.88 7.33
CA ASN A 130 -19.72 1.56 6.69
C ASN A 130 -19.39 2.11 5.29
N SER A 131 -18.18 1.84 4.79
CA SER A 131 -17.76 2.26 3.46
C SER A 131 -18.34 1.33 2.40
N SER A 132 -19.11 1.88 1.47
CA SER A 132 -19.78 1.14 0.39
C SER A 132 -18.95 1.01 -0.89
N THR A 133 -17.68 1.44 -0.90
CA THR A 133 -16.81 1.35 -2.08
C THR A 133 -16.21 -0.05 -2.21
N PRO A 134 -16.61 -0.88 -3.21
CA PRO A 134 -15.98 -2.17 -3.45
C PRO A 134 -14.57 -1.96 -3.97
N PHE A 135 -13.63 -2.81 -3.56
CA PHE A 135 -12.33 -2.89 -4.23
C PHE A 135 -12.52 -3.72 -5.51
N ALA A 136 -12.69 -3.03 -6.64
CA ALA A 136 -12.69 -3.56 -8.02
C ALA A 136 -13.35 -4.95 -8.19
N GLU A 137 -14.62 -4.97 -8.64
CA GLU A 137 -15.29 -6.19 -9.13
C GLU A 137 -14.79 -6.62 -10.52
#